data_AF-A0A517U1S2-F1
#
_entry.id   AF-A0A517U1S2-F1
#
_cell.length_a   1.000
_cell.length_b   1.000
_cell.length_c   1.000
_cell.angle_alpha   90.00
_cell.angle_beta   90.00
_cell.angle_gamma   90.00
#
_symmetry.space_group_name_H-M   'P 1'
#
loop_
_entity.id
_entity.type
_entity.pdbx_description
1 polymer ?
#
loop_
_entity_poly.entity_id
_entity_poly.type
_entity_poly.pdbx_seq_one_letter_code
_entity_poly.pdbx_strand_id
1 'polypeptide(L)'
;MEEDWRKLQVGDRVRFVRLPTEFSQPGYFVHKDTLRLYKRLIARRRSTQVAFLDDWQRPVICYRFIGKSGRMEYHSLIIDDDSWVRVKPRKKTT
;
A
#
# COMPACT_ATOMS: atom_id res chain seq x y z
N MET A 1 8.36 9.28 -11.45
CA MET A 1 7.37 8.78 -10.47
C MET A 1 6.96 7.34 -10.75
N GLU A 2 6.95 6.88 -12.01
CA GLU A 2 6.45 5.55 -12.42
C GLU A 2 7.35 4.34 -12.05
N GLU A 3 8.54 4.58 -11.50
CA GLU A 3 9.48 3.49 -11.14
C GLU A 3 10.07 3.61 -9.74
N ASP A 4 9.63 4.58 -8.93
CA ASP A 4 10.20 4.77 -7.59
C ASP A 4 9.91 3.61 -6.64
N TRP A 5 8.88 2.81 -6.95
CA TRP A 5 8.58 1.58 -6.23
C TRP A 5 9.67 0.52 -6.41
N ARG A 6 10.39 0.50 -7.54
CA ARG A 6 11.50 -0.46 -7.77
C ARG A 6 12.66 -0.29 -6.78
N LYS A 7 12.75 0.89 -6.14
CA LYS A 7 13.76 1.21 -5.12
C LYS A 7 13.31 0.85 -3.71
N LEU A 8 12.08 0.37 -3.53
CA LEU A 8 11.61 -0.12 -2.25
C LEU A 8 12.22 -1.49 -1.98
N GLN A 9 12.58 -1.70 -0.72
CA GLN A 9 13.11 -2.96 -0.23
C GLN A 9 12.23 -3.47 0.91
N VAL A 10 12.34 -4.76 1.21
CA VAL A 10 11.70 -5.32 2.40
C VAL A 10 12.14 -4.52 3.63
N GLY A 11 11.16 -4.14 4.45
CA GLY A 11 11.41 -3.35 5.64
C GLY A 11 11.24 -1.84 5.45
N ASP A 12 11.23 -1.34 4.21
CA ASP A 12 10.94 0.07 3.93
C ASP A 12 9.54 0.45 4.37
N ARG A 13 9.38 1.71 4.77
CA ARG A 13 8.08 2.25 5.17
C ARG A 13 7.51 3.15 4.09
N VAL A 14 6.23 2.96 3.81
CA VAL A 14 5.45 3.75 2.86
C VAL A 14 4.16 4.21 3.51
N ARG A 15 3.59 5.32 3.02
CA ARG A 15 2.26 5.79 3.42
C ARG A 15 1.44 6.05 2.16
N PHE A 16 0.22 5.53 2.15
CA PHE A 16 -0.74 5.78 1.08
C PHE A 16 -1.40 7.14 1.31
N VAL A 17 -1.43 7.96 0.26
CA VAL A 17 -1.88 9.36 0.32
C VAL A 17 -3.04 9.67 -0.61
N ARG A 18 -3.28 8.83 -1.63
CA ARG A 18 -4.38 8.98 -2.59
C ARG A 18 -4.75 7.63 -3.21
N LEU A 19 -5.83 7.58 -4.00
CA LEU A 19 -6.09 6.43 -4.87
C LEU A 19 -5.12 6.45 -6.07
N PRO A 20 -4.77 5.29 -6.63
CA PRO A 20 -4.01 5.20 -7.87
C PRO A 20 -4.70 5.99 -8.99
N THR A 21 -3.94 6.71 -9.80
CA THR A 21 -4.49 7.46 -10.94
C THR A 21 -5.17 6.54 -11.95
N GLU A 22 -4.63 5.33 -12.14
CA GLU A 22 -5.20 4.29 -13.02
C GLU A 22 -6.64 3.92 -12.68
N PHE A 23 -7.06 4.00 -11.42
CA PHE A 23 -8.44 3.68 -11.01
C PHE A 23 -9.47 4.64 -11.60
N SER A 24 -9.02 5.80 -12.12
CA SER A 24 -9.89 6.79 -12.77
C SER A 24 -9.95 6.62 -14.29
N GLN A 25 -9.19 5.68 -14.86
CA GLN A 25 -9.20 5.44 -16.31
C GLN A 25 -10.52 4.80 -16.76
N PRO A 26 -11.13 5.26 -17.87
CA PRO A 26 -12.33 4.64 -18.42
C PRO A 26 -12.13 3.14 -18.69
N GLY A 27 -13.06 2.31 -18.21
CA GLY A 27 -13.01 0.86 -18.39
C GLY A 27 -12.11 0.10 -17.41
N TYR A 28 -11.36 0.79 -16.53
CA TYR A 28 -10.57 0.13 -15.50
C TYR A 28 -11.48 -0.47 -14.43
N PHE A 29 -11.33 -1.77 -14.17
CA PHE A 29 -12.08 -2.45 -13.11
C PHE A 29 -11.24 -2.57 -11.84
N VAL A 30 -11.71 -1.94 -10.75
CA VAL A 30 -11.14 -2.12 -9.42
C VAL A 30 -12.06 -2.96 -8.54
N HIS A 31 -11.51 -4.03 -7.95
CA HIS A 31 -12.26 -4.85 -7.01
C HIS A 31 -12.66 -4.04 -5.76
N LYS A 32 -13.89 -4.23 -5.26
CA LYS A 32 -14.44 -3.44 -4.13
C LYS A 32 -13.57 -3.53 -2.88
N ASP A 33 -12.97 -4.69 -2.61
CA ASP A 33 -12.10 -4.90 -1.46
C ASP A 33 -10.77 -4.16 -1.59
N THR A 34 -10.18 -4.14 -2.79
CA THR A 34 -9.00 -3.34 -3.10
C THR A 34 -9.28 -1.86 -2.85
N LEU A 35 -10.38 -1.33 -3.39
CA LEU A 35 -10.78 0.06 -3.17
C LEU A 35 -10.99 0.38 -1.68
N ARG A 36 -11.60 -0.54 -0.94
CA ARG A 36 -11.82 -0.41 0.52
C ARG A 36 -10.49 -0.39 1.28
N LEU A 37 -9.53 -1.22 0.87
CA LEU A 37 -8.19 -1.26 1.46
C LEU A 37 -7.47 0.08 1.27
N TYR A 38 -7.42 0.62 0.05
CA TYR A 38 -6.83 1.95 -0.19
C TYR A 38 -7.46 3.03 0.67
N LYS A 39 -8.80 3.13 0.67
CA LYS A 39 -9.53 4.11 1.49
C LYS A 39 -9.15 4.03 2.96
N ARG A 40 -9.00 2.81 3.50
CA ARG A 40 -8.57 2.60 4.89
C ARG A 40 -7.13 3.03 5.14
N LEU A 41 -6.19 2.65 4.26
CA LEU A 41 -4.78 3.02 4.39
C LEU A 41 -4.59 4.54 4.34
N ILE A 42 -5.28 5.22 3.42
CA ILE A 42 -5.29 6.68 3.28
C ILE A 42 -5.88 7.33 4.54
N ALA A 43 -7.06 6.88 4.98
CA ALA A 43 -7.73 7.44 6.17
C ALA A 43 -6.91 7.26 7.45
N ARG A 44 -6.17 6.15 7.58
CA ARG A 44 -5.32 5.87 8.74
C ARG A 44 -4.14 6.84 8.85
N ARG A 45 -3.65 7.40 7.73
CA ARG A 45 -2.50 8.33 7.66
C ARG A 45 -1.20 7.82 8.33
N ARG A 46 -1.08 6.51 8.55
CA ARG A 46 0.09 5.87 9.16
C ARG A 46 0.92 5.17 8.09
N SER A 47 2.23 5.09 8.32
CA SER A 47 3.10 4.28 7.47
C SER A 47 2.86 2.79 7.69
N THR A 48 2.97 2.01 6.62
CA THR A 48 3.06 0.55 6.64
C THR A 48 4.41 0.10 6.11
N GLN A 49 4.82 -1.12 6.42
CA GLN A 49 6.10 -1.68 6.01
C GLN A 49 5.91 -2.59 4.80
N VAL A 50 6.85 -2.53 3.85
CA VAL A 50 6.99 -3.53 2.77
C VAL A 50 7.35 -4.87 3.41
N ALA A 51 6.47 -5.85 3.26
CA ALA A 51 6.57 -7.15 3.92
C ALA A 51 7.46 -8.12 3.15
N PHE A 52 7.33 -8.16 1.83
CA PHE A 52 8.13 -9.00 0.94
C PHE A 52 8.15 -8.40 -0.48
N LEU A 53 8.97 -8.98 -1.35
CA LEU A 53 8.92 -8.74 -2.80
C LEU A 53 8.29 -9.98 -3.46
N ASP A 54 7.38 -9.80 -4.40
CA ASP A 54 6.81 -10.92 -5.17
C ASP A 54 7.83 -11.52 -6.16
N ASP A 55 7.42 -12.53 -6.91
CA ASP A 55 8.28 -13.22 -7.88
C ASP A 55 8.81 -12.30 -8.99
N TRP A 56 8.16 -11.17 -9.23
CA TRP A 56 8.58 -10.13 -10.18
C TRP A 56 9.30 -8.96 -9.49
N GLN A 57 9.78 -9.15 -8.27
CA GLN A 57 10.47 -8.15 -7.45
C GLN A 57 9.60 -6.92 -7.12
N ARG A 58 8.27 -7.05 -7.15
CA ARG A 58 7.37 -5.95 -6.78
C ARG A 58 7.15 -5.93 -5.28
N PRO A 59 7.28 -4.77 -4.62
CA PRO A 59 7.09 -4.64 -3.19
C PRO A 59 5.63 -4.87 -2.80
N VAL A 60 5.41 -5.73 -1.81
CA VAL A 60 4.08 -6.08 -1.30
C VAL A 60 3.96 -5.69 0.17
N ILE A 61 2.84 -5.07 0.51
CA ILE A 61 2.44 -4.88 1.91
C ILE A 61 1.44 -5.97 2.32
N CYS A 62 1.53 -6.39 3.57
CA CYS A 62 0.52 -7.22 4.19
C CYS A 62 -0.30 -6.36 5.14
N TYR A 63 -1.62 -6.46 5.05
CA TYR A 63 -2.54 -5.72 5.89
C TYR A 63 -3.59 -6.64 6.48
N ARG A 64 -3.79 -6.51 7.79
CA ARG A 64 -4.82 -7.25 8.54
C ARG A 64 -5.87 -6.27 9.01
N PHE A 65 -7.13 -6.63 8.89
CA PHE A 65 -8.22 -5.84 9.47
C PHE A 65 -9.38 -6.71 9.94
N ILE A 66 -10.18 -6.14 10.84
CA ILE A 66 -11.43 -6.75 11.26
C ILE A 66 -12.51 -6.46 10.20
N GLY A 67 -13.02 -7.53 9.60
CA GLY A 67 -14.09 -7.53 8.61
C GLY A 67 -15.45 -7.14 9.21
N LYS A 68 -16.48 -7.04 8.37
CA LYS A 68 -17.84 -6.77 8.88
C LYS A 68 -18.39 -7.90 9.75
N SER A 69 -17.90 -9.12 9.55
CA SER A 69 -18.24 -10.32 10.33
C SER A 69 -17.50 -10.42 11.67
N GLY A 70 -16.66 -9.44 12.02
CA GLY A 70 -15.80 -9.50 13.22
C GLY A 70 -14.57 -10.40 13.06
N ARG A 71 -14.41 -11.10 11.92
CA ARG A 71 -13.24 -11.95 11.65
C ARG A 71 -12.05 -11.12 11.19
N MET A 72 -10.85 -11.61 11.52
CA MET A 72 -9.60 -11.07 10.98
C MET A 72 -9.47 -11.48 9.51
N GLU A 73 -9.40 -10.51 8.62
CA GLU A 73 -9.14 -10.71 7.20
C GLU A 73 -7.71 -10.28 6.86
N TYR A 74 -7.10 -11.03 5.94
CA TYR A 74 -5.75 -10.82 5.45
C TYR A 74 -5.81 -10.37 4.01
N HIS A 75 -5.17 -9.24 3.72
CA HIS A 75 -5.08 -8.70 2.38
C HIS A 75 -3.64 -8.32 2.09
N SER A 76 -3.16 -8.65 0.90
CA SER A 76 -1.89 -8.16 0.36
C SER A 76 -2.18 -7.10 -0.71
N LEU A 77 -1.28 -6.12 -0.81
CA LEU A 77 -1.36 -5.09 -1.84
C LEU A 77 0.04 -4.86 -2.42
N ILE A 78 0.14 -4.97 -3.74
CA ILE A 78 1.34 -4.64 -4.50
C ILE A 78 1.48 -3.12 -4.55
N ILE A 79 2.71 -2.63 -4.45
CA ILE A 79 3.04 -1.22 -4.60
C ILE A 79 3.76 -1.06 -5.94
N ASP A 80 3.00 -0.79 -7.00
CA ASP A 80 3.49 -0.52 -8.36
C ASP A 80 2.85 0.72 -8.99
N ASP A 81 2.12 1.50 -8.19
CA ASP A 81 1.36 2.68 -8.60
C ASP A 81 1.87 3.99 -7.97
N ASP A 82 1.10 5.07 -8.14
CA ASP A 82 1.42 6.44 -7.71
C ASP A 82 0.67 6.91 -6.43
N SER A 83 0.06 5.98 -5.70
CA SER A 83 -0.81 6.22 -4.53
C SER A 83 -0.07 6.52 -3.22
N TRP A 84 1.25 6.30 -3.17
CA TRP A 84 2.03 6.20 -1.95
C TRP A 84 3.23 7.15 -1.93
N VAL A 85 3.78 7.38 -0.74
CA VAL A 85 5.03 8.10 -0.52
C VAL A 85 5.93 7.31 0.42
N ARG A 86 7.25 7.33 0.18
CA ARG A 86 8.23 6.73 1.09
C ARG A 86 8.30 7.53 2.39
N VAL A 87 8.32 6.84 3.52
CA VAL A 87 8.43 7.43 4.85
C VAL A 87 9.81 7.11 5.42
N LYS A 88 10.64 8.14 5.56
CA LYS A 88 11.93 7.98 6.25
C LYS A 88 11.67 7.78 7.76
N PRO A 89 12.39 6.86 8.42
CA PRO A 89 12.35 6.77 9.88
C PRO A 89 12.71 8.14 10.47
N ARG A 90 11.99 8.57 11.50
CA ARG A 90 12.40 9.76 12.26
C ARG A 90 13.77 9.43 12.86
N LYS A 91 14.80 10.22 12.53
CA LYS A 91 16.10 10.12 13.21
C LYS A 91 15.83 10.26 14.71
N LYS A 92 16.26 9.28 15.50
CA LYS A 92 16.29 9.47 16.95
C LYS A 92 17.37 10.53 17.18
N THR A 93 16.96 11.71 17.65
CA THR A 93 17.91 12.67 18.21
C THR A 93 18.51 11.98 19.43
N THR A 94 19.80 11.63 19.36
CA THR A 94 20.57 11.16 20.51
C THR A 94 20.92 12.35 21.38
#